data_AF-A0AAU2B4U7-F1
#
_entry.id   AF-A0AAU2B4U7-F1
#
_cell.length_a   1.000
_cell.length_b   1.000
_cell.length_c   1.000
_cell.angle_alpha   90.00
_cell.angle_beta   90.00
_cell.angle_gamma   90.00
#
_symmetry.space_group_name_H-M   'P 1'
#
loop_
_entity.id
_entity.type
_entity.pdbx_description
1 polymer ?
#
loop_
_entity_poly.entity_id
_entity_poly.type
_entity_poly.pdbx_seq_one_letter_code
_entity_poly.pdbx_strand_id
1 'polypeptide(L)'
;MGADIDGVIETRGSGGGWETEVDLLDFGLGRERDAWEFLFGFGGGVGVERPLFDRRGLPGDVSKPVVETGREEWQHSHSYALWAEVAAVDWDGPVCNGPDYTRVGVWRPGPDCELTLDDVVPASIEVLDVAEELFGEELMPSEWPPGGEVRLDGAVYRPVILTPRMFAPPDGSWGPVWAAMRELAVVYGGENVRLVVWFG
;
A
#
# COMPACT_ATOMS: atom_id res chain seq x y z
N MET A 1 5.67 11.28 -17.71
CA MET A 1 4.91 10.14 -18.26
C MET A 1 4.38 9.38 -17.05
N GLY A 2 3.06 9.31 -16.87
CA GLY A 2 2.46 8.59 -15.74
C GLY A 2 2.20 7.14 -16.14
N ALA A 3 2.17 6.25 -15.15
CA ALA A 3 1.68 4.88 -15.32
C ALA A 3 0.31 4.81 -14.67
N ASP A 4 -0.62 4.11 -15.30
CA ASP A 4 -1.94 3.78 -14.78
C ASP A 4 -1.98 2.32 -14.32
N ILE A 5 -2.91 1.99 -13.43
CA ILE A 5 -3.13 0.61 -12.96
C ILE A 5 -4.37 0.05 -13.65
N ASP A 6 -4.28 -1.20 -14.06
CA ASP A 6 -5.37 -1.97 -14.65
C ASP A 6 -5.32 -3.39 -14.08
N GLY A 7 -6.42 -4.13 -14.20
CA GLY A 7 -6.54 -5.42 -13.55
C GLY A 7 -7.96 -5.96 -13.53
N VAL A 8 -8.11 -7.13 -12.94
CA VAL A 8 -9.41 -7.79 -12.77
C VAL A 8 -9.48 -8.54 -11.45
N ILE A 9 -10.70 -8.77 -10.98
CA ILE A 9 -11.00 -9.82 -10.01
C ILE A 9 -11.48 -11.06 -10.77
N GLU A 10 -10.78 -12.17 -10.59
CA GLU A 10 -11.14 -13.46 -11.17
C GLU A 10 -11.67 -14.40 -10.08
N THR A 11 -12.61 -15.27 -10.46
CA THR A 11 -13.12 -16.35 -9.62
C THR A 11 -12.91 -17.71 -10.28
N ARG A 12 -12.85 -18.75 -9.47
CA ARG A 12 -12.75 -20.13 -9.96
C ARG A 12 -13.85 -21.00 -9.38
N GLY A 13 -14.83 -21.33 -10.23
CA GLY A 13 -15.89 -22.28 -9.89
C GLY A 13 -15.43 -23.74 -9.93
N SER A 14 -16.36 -24.67 -9.67
CA SER A 14 -16.11 -26.11 -9.70
C SER A 14 -15.66 -26.66 -11.07
N GLY A 15 -15.85 -25.90 -12.14
CA GLY A 15 -15.36 -26.20 -13.49
C GLY A 15 -13.85 -26.01 -13.68
N GLY A 16 -13.17 -25.39 -12.70
CA GLY A 16 -11.71 -25.34 -12.59
C GLY A 16 -11.00 -24.22 -13.36
N GLY A 17 -11.66 -23.56 -14.31
CA GLY A 17 -11.12 -22.38 -14.99
C GLY A 17 -11.35 -21.09 -14.20
N TRP A 18 -10.44 -20.13 -14.35
CA TRP A 18 -10.62 -18.77 -13.86
C TRP A 18 -11.48 -17.96 -14.83
N GLU A 19 -12.43 -17.21 -14.29
CA GLU A 19 -13.34 -16.33 -15.03
C GLU A 19 -13.26 -14.91 -14.45
N THR A 20 -13.27 -13.91 -15.33
CA THR A 20 -13.31 -12.49 -14.93
C THR A 20 -14.70 -12.16 -14.41
N GLU A 21 -14.79 -11.64 -13.18
CA GLU A 21 -16.05 -11.16 -12.61
C GLU A 21 -16.15 -9.63 -12.60
N VAL A 22 -15.03 -8.95 -12.33
CA VAL A 22 -14.99 -7.49 -12.13
C VAL A 22 -13.74 -6.92 -12.80
N ASP A 23 -13.91 -5.81 -13.51
CA ASP A 23 -12.82 -5.00 -14.04
C ASP A 23 -12.35 -4.03 -12.96
N LEU A 24 -11.03 -3.91 -12.75
CA LEU A 24 -10.48 -3.02 -11.74
C LEU A 24 -10.80 -1.54 -12.02
N LEU A 25 -10.98 -1.18 -13.30
CA LEU A 25 -11.33 0.17 -13.71
C LEU A 25 -12.73 0.60 -13.22
N ASP A 26 -13.62 -0.36 -12.93
CA ASP A 26 -14.96 -0.07 -12.38
C ASP A 26 -14.91 0.58 -10.98
N PHE A 27 -13.80 0.41 -10.25
CA PHE A 27 -13.60 1.03 -8.94
C PHE A 27 -13.12 2.49 -9.00
N GLY A 28 -12.71 2.98 -10.18
CA GLY A 28 -12.28 4.37 -10.36
C GLY A 28 -11.05 4.76 -9.54
N LEU A 29 -10.11 3.83 -9.35
CA LEU A 29 -8.87 4.08 -8.62
C LEU A 29 -8.03 5.19 -9.28
N GLY A 30 -7.54 6.12 -8.46
CA GLY A 30 -6.62 7.16 -8.91
C GLY A 30 -5.18 6.65 -9.11
N ARG A 31 -4.27 7.56 -9.47
CA ARG A 31 -2.82 7.29 -9.52
C ARG A 31 -2.20 7.25 -8.12
N GLU A 32 -2.61 6.28 -7.33
CA GLU A 32 -2.22 6.08 -5.93
C GLU A 32 -0.88 5.38 -5.81
N ARG A 33 0.16 6.03 -6.33
CA ARG A 33 1.50 5.46 -6.47
C ARG A 33 2.12 4.96 -5.17
N ASP A 34 1.90 5.66 -4.06
CA ASP A 34 2.35 5.20 -2.75
C ASP A 34 1.61 3.90 -2.38
N ALA A 35 0.28 3.85 -2.53
CA ALA A 35 -0.48 2.62 -2.28
C ALA A 35 0.01 1.44 -3.14
N TRP A 36 0.28 1.68 -4.43
CA TRP A 36 0.81 0.66 -5.35
C TRP A 36 2.18 0.15 -4.93
N GLU A 37 3.02 0.99 -4.32
CA GLU A 37 4.32 0.57 -3.81
C GLU A 37 4.18 -0.35 -2.61
N PHE A 38 3.27 -0.06 -1.68
CA PHE A 38 3.01 -0.92 -0.52
C PHE A 38 2.33 -2.24 -0.91
N LEU A 39 1.41 -2.21 -1.88
CA LEU A 39 0.67 -3.39 -2.32
C LEU A 39 1.48 -4.26 -3.27
N PHE A 40 2.14 -3.67 -4.28
CA PHE A 40 2.71 -4.40 -5.42
C PHE A 40 4.17 -4.07 -5.72
N GLY A 41 4.80 -3.17 -4.96
CA GLY A 41 6.21 -2.81 -5.15
C GLY A 41 6.46 -1.88 -6.34
N PHE A 42 5.47 -1.07 -6.73
CA PHE A 42 5.59 -0.18 -7.89
C PHE A 42 5.15 1.27 -7.61
N GLY A 43 5.96 2.25 -8.02
CA GLY A 43 5.49 3.59 -8.41
C GLY A 43 5.64 4.74 -7.41
N GLY A 44 5.68 4.49 -6.09
CA GLY A 44 5.62 5.53 -5.04
C GLY A 44 6.92 6.28 -4.75
N GLY A 45 8.08 5.62 -4.83
CA GLY A 45 9.35 6.20 -4.42
C GLY A 45 9.50 6.37 -2.90
N VAL A 46 8.65 5.71 -2.10
CA VAL A 46 8.70 5.67 -0.64
C VAL A 46 9.86 4.79 -0.14
N GLY A 47 10.28 3.79 -0.92
CA GLY A 47 11.38 2.89 -0.58
C GLY A 47 10.92 1.67 0.22
N VAL A 48 9.73 1.13 -0.09
CA VAL A 48 9.17 -0.04 0.61
C VAL A 48 10.04 -1.28 0.35
N GLU A 49 10.60 -1.88 1.41
CA GLU A 49 11.47 -3.06 1.28
C GLU A 49 10.68 -4.36 1.06
N ARG A 50 9.48 -4.47 1.65
CA ARG A 50 8.64 -5.68 1.63
C ARG A 50 7.18 -5.36 1.26
N PRO A 51 6.88 -5.10 -0.03
CA PRO A 51 5.50 -4.96 -0.47
C PRO A 51 4.70 -6.26 -0.30
N LEU A 52 3.39 -6.15 -0.08
CA LEU A 52 2.54 -7.29 0.29
C LEU A 52 2.45 -8.37 -0.81
N PHE A 53 2.31 -7.93 -2.06
CA PHE A 53 2.12 -8.78 -3.24
C PHE A 53 3.13 -8.39 -4.33
N ASP A 54 4.41 -8.27 -3.96
CA ASP A 54 5.47 -7.82 -4.87
C ASP A 54 5.76 -8.80 -6.02
N ARG A 55 5.82 -8.29 -7.25
CA ARG A 55 6.45 -8.94 -8.43
C ARG A 55 6.12 -10.42 -8.63
N ARG A 56 4.86 -10.80 -8.41
CA ARG A 56 4.43 -12.21 -8.56
C ARG A 56 4.22 -12.63 -10.01
N GLY A 57 4.23 -11.67 -10.94
CA GLY A 57 4.03 -11.90 -12.36
C GLY A 57 2.57 -12.15 -12.72
N LEU A 58 2.33 -12.44 -13.99
CA LEU A 58 1.00 -12.84 -14.46
C LEU A 58 0.82 -14.36 -14.27
N PRO A 59 -0.25 -14.83 -13.60
CA PRO A 59 -0.51 -16.26 -13.49
C PRO A 59 -0.62 -16.94 -14.87
N GLY A 60 -0.15 -18.19 -14.96
CA GLY A 60 -0.18 -18.95 -16.22
C GLY A 60 -1.59 -19.39 -16.64
N ASP A 61 -2.53 -19.43 -15.68
CA ASP A 61 -3.91 -19.88 -15.80
C ASP A 61 -4.92 -18.72 -15.71
N VAL A 62 -4.52 -17.50 -16.10
CA VAL A 62 -5.44 -16.37 -16.17
C VAL A 62 -6.60 -16.61 -17.12
N SER A 63 -7.73 -15.97 -16.82
CA SER A 63 -8.92 -16.00 -17.65
C SER A 63 -8.64 -15.44 -19.04
N LYS A 64 -9.49 -15.81 -20.00
CA LYS A 64 -9.33 -15.39 -21.39
C LYS A 64 -9.27 -13.87 -21.57
N PRO A 65 -10.10 -13.04 -20.90
CA PRO A 65 -10.00 -11.58 -21.02
C PRO A 65 -8.61 -11.06 -20.64
N VAL A 66 -8.02 -11.56 -19.55
CA VAL A 66 -6.67 -11.15 -19.10
C VAL A 66 -5.56 -11.59 -20.06
N VAL A 67 -5.74 -12.69 -20.79
CA VAL A 67 -4.78 -13.06 -21.85
C VAL A 67 -4.77 -12.01 -22.97
N GLU A 68 -5.95 -11.47 -23.30
CA GLU A 68 -6.14 -10.51 -24.39
C GLU A 68 -5.69 -9.10 -23.98
N THR A 69 -6.01 -8.68 -22.75
CA THR A 69 -5.77 -7.32 -22.28
C THR A 69 -4.59 -7.18 -21.33
N GLY A 70 -4.06 -8.25 -20.73
CA GLY A 70 -3.01 -8.20 -19.70
C GLY A 70 -1.63 -8.64 -20.19
N ARG A 71 -1.43 -8.79 -21.51
CA ARG A 71 -0.17 -9.27 -22.12
C ARG A 71 0.40 -8.35 -23.20
N GLU A 72 -0.07 -7.11 -23.28
CA GLU A 72 0.43 -6.16 -24.27
C GLU A 72 1.86 -5.72 -23.93
N GLU A 73 2.68 -5.36 -24.93
CA GLU A 73 4.12 -5.11 -24.74
C GLU A 73 4.44 -3.93 -23.83
N TRP A 74 3.52 -2.98 -23.69
CA TRP A 74 3.65 -1.84 -22.79
C TRP A 74 3.23 -2.14 -21.35
N GLN A 75 2.61 -3.28 -21.11
CA GLN A 75 2.16 -3.67 -19.78
C GLN A 75 3.28 -4.37 -19.03
N HIS A 76 3.44 -3.99 -17.77
CA HIS A 76 4.54 -4.45 -16.95
C HIS A 76 4.15 -4.58 -15.49
N SER A 77 5.11 -5.03 -14.67
CA SER A 77 4.98 -5.15 -13.21
C SER A 77 3.73 -5.94 -12.78
N HIS A 78 3.37 -6.97 -13.54
CA HIS A 78 2.24 -7.84 -13.22
C HIS A 78 2.36 -8.43 -11.82
N SER A 79 1.23 -8.47 -11.13
CA SER A 79 1.13 -9.18 -9.85
C SER A 79 -0.29 -9.68 -9.61
N TYR A 80 -0.47 -10.44 -8.54
CA TYR A 80 -1.76 -10.96 -8.13
C TYR A 80 -1.83 -11.23 -6.63
N ALA A 81 -3.04 -11.22 -6.08
CA ALA A 81 -3.30 -11.53 -4.68
C ALA A 81 -4.57 -12.39 -4.56
N LEU A 82 -4.50 -13.51 -3.84
CA LEU A 82 -5.69 -14.28 -3.48
C LEU A 82 -6.41 -13.59 -2.32
N TRP A 83 -7.74 -13.72 -2.25
CA TRP A 83 -8.49 -13.21 -1.11
C TRP A 83 -8.03 -13.81 0.22
N ALA A 84 -7.70 -15.11 0.24
CA ALA A 84 -7.17 -15.76 1.44
C ALA A 84 -5.87 -15.10 1.95
N GLU A 85 -5.02 -14.61 1.04
CA GLU A 85 -3.80 -13.89 1.39
C GLU A 85 -4.11 -12.48 1.89
N VAL A 86 -4.96 -11.73 1.17
CA VAL A 86 -5.41 -10.37 1.56
C VAL A 86 -6.06 -10.39 2.95
N ALA A 87 -6.90 -11.39 3.23
CA ALA A 87 -7.56 -11.56 4.52
C ALA A 87 -6.60 -11.90 5.67
N ALA A 88 -5.41 -12.42 5.35
CA ALA A 88 -4.38 -12.77 6.33
C ALA A 88 -3.30 -11.68 6.52
N VAL A 89 -3.39 -10.57 5.77
CA VAL A 89 -2.43 -9.46 5.87
C VAL A 89 -2.47 -8.83 7.27
N ASP A 90 -1.29 -8.71 7.87
CA ASP A 90 -1.06 -7.81 9.00
C ASP A 90 -0.84 -6.38 8.47
N TRP A 91 -1.90 -5.58 8.44
CA TRP A 91 -1.88 -4.21 7.90
C TRP A 91 -1.08 -3.23 8.77
N ASP A 92 -0.79 -3.62 10.01
CA ASP A 92 -0.04 -2.83 10.99
C ASP A 92 1.41 -3.35 11.13
N GLY A 93 1.76 -4.39 10.38
CA GLY A 93 3.10 -4.97 10.34
C GLY A 93 4.11 -4.08 9.59
N PRO A 94 5.39 -4.08 10.01
CA PRO A 94 6.42 -3.22 9.41
C PRO A 94 6.88 -3.74 8.04
N VAL A 95 6.85 -2.86 7.04
CA VAL A 95 7.35 -3.18 5.68
C VAL A 95 8.83 -2.84 5.47
N CYS A 96 9.44 -2.11 6.40
CA CYS A 96 10.87 -1.77 6.41
C CYS A 96 11.53 -2.21 7.73
N ASN A 97 12.85 -2.44 7.74
CA ASN A 97 13.57 -2.91 8.94
C ASN A 97 13.76 -1.83 10.02
N GLY A 98 13.55 -0.55 9.68
CA GLY A 98 13.71 0.58 10.57
C GLY A 98 12.79 1.74 10.18
N PRO A 99 12.94 2.88 10.84
CA PRO A 99 12.20 4.09 10.49
C PRO A 99 12.52 4.55 9.06
N ASP A 100 11.56 5.22 8.44
CA ASP A 100 11.76 5.87 7.14
C ASP A 100 12.88 6.92 7.23
N TYR A 101 13.69 6.99 6.18
CA TYR A 101 14.84 7.91 6.13
C TYR A 101 14.40 9.37 6.12
N THR A 102 13.32 9.71 5.42
CA THR A 102 12.94 11.12 5.14
C THR A 102 11.62 11.53 5.76
N ARG A 103 10.76 10.58 6.09
CA ARG A 103 9.40 10.83 6.57
C ARG A 103 9.34 10.75 8.08
N VAL A 104 8.40 11.51 8.62
CA VAL A 104 8.03 11.51 10.03
C VAL A 104 6.54 11.22 10.12
N GLY A 105 6.14 10.54 11.18
CA GLY A 105 4.74 10.54 11.58
C GLY A 105 4.41 11.88 12.24
N VAL A 106 3.20 12.34 12.05
CA VAL A 106 2.64 13.54 12.69
C VAL A 106 1.61 13.07 13.69
N TRP A 107 1.82 13.36 14.96
CA TRP A 107 0.87 13.06 16.02
C TRP A 107 0.20 14.34 16.50
N ARG A 108 -1.13 14.32 16.59
CA ARG A 108 -1.94 15.43 17.11
C ARG A 108 -2.83 14.95 18.25
N PRO A 109 -3.21 15.84 19.18
CA PRO A 109 -4.19 15.49 20.22
C PRO A 109 -5.53 15.12 19.58
N GLY A 110 -6.00 13.90 19.86
CA GLY A 110 -7.33 13.43 19.51
C GLY A 110 -8.42 13.96 20.46
N PRO A 111 -9.66 13.47 20.34
CA PRO A 111 -10.80 13.92 21.15
C PRO A 111 -10.59 13.82 22.66
N ASP A 112 -9.84 12.81 23.11
CA ASP A 112 -9.53 12.54 24.52
C ASP A 112 -8.20 13.17 24.97
N CYS A 113 -7.64 14.09 24.18
CA CYS A 113 -6.31 14.70 24.34
C CYS A 113 -5.13 13.71 24.24
N GLU A 114 -5.37 12.44 23.95
CA GLU A 114 -4.32 11.47 23.63
C GLU A 114 -3.76 11.72 22.22
N LEU A 115 -2.45 11.56 22.04
CA LEU A 115 -1.82 11.72 20.74
C LEU A 115 -2.16 10.56 19.81
N THR A 116 -2.82 10.85 18.69
CA THR A 116 -3.09 9.90 17.62
C THR A 116 -2.23 10.23 16.40
N LEU A 117 -1.79 9.20 15.67
CA LEU A 117 -1.13 9.40 14.38
C LEU A 117 -2.15 10.04 13.43
N ASP A 118 -1.82 11.26 12.97
CA ASP A 118 -2.62 12.10 12.10
C ASP A 118 -2.21 11.90 10.63
N ASP A 119 -0.90 11.87 10.35
CA ASP A 119 -0.37 11.74 8.99
C ASP A 119 1.07 11.18 8.97
N VAL A 120 1.55 10.77 7.80
CA VAL A 120 2.95 10.39 7.53
C VAL A 120 3.49 11.19 6.35
N VAL A 121 4.32 12.18 6.65
CA VAL A 121 4.76 13.19 5.68
C VAL A 121 6.28 13.23 5.55
N PRO A 122 6.83 13.66 4.40
CA PRO A 122 8.23 14.06 4.33
C PRO A 122 8.53 15.12 5.39
N ALA A 123 9.64 14.98 6.10
CA ALA A 123 10.07 15.96 7.08
C ALA A 123 10.30 17.31 6.39
N SER A 124 9.53 18.31 6.81
CA SER A 124 9.71 19.68 6.34
C SER A 124 11.03 20.25 6.87
N ILE A 125 11.58 21.25 6.17
CA ILE A 125 12.78 21.97 6.61
C ILE A 125 12.59 22.52 8.04
N GLU A 126 11.42 23.07 8.36
CA GLU A 126 11.12 23.61 9.70
C GLU A 126 11.21 22.53 10.81
N VAL A 127 10.77 21.30 10.52
CA VAL A 127 10.90 20.18 11.45
C VAL A 127 12.37 19.76 11.60
N LEU A 128 13.14 19.76 10.51
CA LEU A 128 14.55 19.40 10.53
C LEU A 128 15.39 20.45 11.27
N ASP A 129 15.12 21.75 11.07
CA ASP A 129 15.81 22.84 11.76
C ASP A 129 15.60 22.75 13.29
N VAL A 130 14.36 22.50 13.72
CA VAL A 130 14.06 22.31 15.16
C VAL A 130 14.70 21.01 15.69
N ALA A 131 14.79 19.97 14.87
CA ALA A 131 15.48 18.73 15.24
C ALA A 131 16.99 18.98 15.44
N GLU A 132 17.63 19.74 14.54
CA GLU A 132 19.04 20.11 14.64
C GLU A 132 19.31 20.90 15.92
N GLU A 133 18.48 21.91 16.22
CA GLU A 133 18.60 22.67 17.47
C GLU A 133 18.44 21.79 18.72
N LEU A 134 17.53 20.81 18.67
CA LEU A 134 17.22 19.93 19.80
C LEU A 134 18.29 18.84 20.01
N PHE A 135 18.78 18.25 18.93
CA PHE A 135 19.69 17.11 18.96
C PHE A 135 21.17 17.51 18.81
N GLY A 136 21.44 18.73 18.37
CA GLY A 136 22.77 19.33 18.26
C GLY A 136 23.53 18.98 16.97
N GLU A 137 22.91 18.25 16.04
CA GLU A 137 23.48 17.81 14.77
C GLU A 137 22.36 17.72 13.71
N GLU A 138 22.72 17.94 12.44
CA GLU A 138 21.81 17.78 11.30
C GLU A 138 21.57 16.28 11.06
N LEU A 139 20.42 15.77 11.51
CA LEU A 139 20.05 14.36 11.43
C LEU A 139 18.77 14.18 10.64
N MET A 140 18.75 13.17 9.76
CA MET A 140 17.51 12.75 9.12
C MET A 140 16.62 11.99 10.13
N PRO A 141 15.29 11.94 9.90
CA PRO A 141 14.34 11.28 10.81
C PRO A 141 14.77 9.89 11.29
N SER A 142 15.30 9.02 10.42
CA SER A 142 15.76 7.68 10.82
C SER A 142 16.96 7.67 11.78
N GLU A 143 17.70 8.77 11.85
CA GLU A 143 18.93 8.94 12.62
C GLU A 143 18.69 9.62 13.97
N TRP A 144 17.47 10.12 14.23
CA TRP A 144 17.13 10.73 15.50
C TRP A 144 17.37 9.77 16.67
N PRO A 145 17.75 10.28 17.85
CA PRO A 145 18.02 9.44 19.01
C PRO A 145 16.77 8.63 19.40
N PRO A 146 16.93 7.45 20.06
CA PRO A 146 15.79 6.66 20.51
C PRO A 146 14.81 7.48 21.36
N GLY A 147 13.55 7.53 20.94
CA GLY A 147 12.51 8.37 21.58
C GLY A 147 12.62 9.86 21.25
N GLY A 148 13.38 10.23 20.23
CA GLY A 148 13.48 11.59 19.70
C GLY A 148 12.12 12.07 19.20
N GLU A 149 11.71 13.24 19.68
CA GLU A 149 10.45 13.87 19.33
C GLU A 149 10.70 15.35 19.06
N VAL A 150 10.15 15.85 17.96
CA VAL A 150 10.12 17.29 17.65
C VAL A 150 8.71 17.80 17.91
N ARG A 151 8.58 18.89 18.66
CA ARG A 151 7.31 19.56 18.92
C ARG A 151 7.28 20.87 18.16
N LEU A 152 6.34 21.00 17.22
CA LEU A 152 6.18 22.19 16.39
C LEU A 152 4.69 22.41 16.10
N ASP A 153 4.20 23.64 16.27
CA ASP A 153 2.82 24.06 15.96
C ASP A 153 1.71 23.13 16.49
N GLY A 154 1.88 22.65 17.72
CA GLY A 154 0.91 21.80 18.41
C GLY A 154 0.86 20.36 17.89
N ALA A 155 1.77 19.97 17.00
CA ALA A 155 2.00 18.58 16.59
C ALA A 155 3.28 18.03 17.22
N VAL A 156 3.34 16.71 17.30
CA VAL A 156 4.54 15.94 17.68
C VAL A 156 5.00 15.14 16.47
N TYR A 157 6.24 15.32 16.06
CA TYR A 157 6.85 14.60 14.95
C TYR A 157 7.80 13.54 15.51
N ARG A 158 7.72 12.33 14.98
CA ARG A 158 8.59 11.21 15.38
C ARG A 158 9.05 10.42 14.16
N PRO A 159 10.20 9.73 14.24
CA PRO A 159 10.59 8.74 13.24
C PRO A 159 9.49 7.68 13.13
N VAL A 160 9.16 7.28 11.90
CA VAL A 160 8.03 6.39 11.64
C VAL A 160 8.49 5.10 10.99
N ILE A 161 8.04 3.96 11.53
CA ILE A 161 8.18 2.67 10.86
C ILE A 161 6.95 2.50 9.98
N LEU A 162 7.18 2.36 8.68
CA LEU A 162 6.11 2.29 7.70
C LEU A 162 5.33 0.97 7.80
N THR A 163 4.01 1.07 7.65
CA THR A 163 3.07 -0.06 7.61
C THR A 163 2.15 0.08 6.38
N PRO A 164 1.59 -1.02 5.85
CA PRO A 164 0.66 -0.95 4.73
C PRO A 164 -0.54 -0.04 5.00
N ARG A 165 -1.07 -0.03 6.24
CA ARG A 165 -2.23 0.80 6.60
C ARG A 165 -2.01 2.29 6.36
N MET A 166 -0.78 2.79 6.48
CA MET A 166 -0.48 4.21 6.35
C MET A 166 -0.72 4.75 4.93
N PHE A 167 -0.53 3.94 3.90
CA PHE A 167 -0.62 4.37 2.49
C PHE A 167 -1.59 3.55 1.65
N ALA A 168 -1.94 2.35 2.09
CA ALA A 168 -2.96 1.50 1.49
C ALA A 168 -3.90 0.95 2.58
N PRO A 169 -4.61 1.81 3.34
CA PRO A 169 -5.51 1.35 4.39
C PRO A 169 -6.58 0.41 3.81
N PRO A 170 -6.89 -0.71 4.49
CA PRO A 170 -7.83 -1.71 3.97
C PRO A 170 -9.27 -1.17 3.82
N ASP A 171 -9.57 -0.06 4.48
CA ASP A 171 -10.83 0.68 4.43
C ASP A 171 -10.73 2.02 3.66
N GLY A 172 -9.59 2.28 3.00
CA GLY A 172 -9.38 3.45 2.15
C GLY A 172 -9.91 3.26 0.72
N SER A 173 -9.21 3.87 -0.24
CA SER A 173 -9.52 3.81 -1.68
C SER A 173 -9.60 2.39 -2.24
N TRP A 174 -8.77 1.48 -1.72
CA TRP A 174 -8.78 0.06 -2.08
C TRP A 174 -9.86 -0.76 -1.36
N GLY A 175 -10.54 -0.17 -0.36
CA GLY A 175 -11.57 -0.85 0.43
C GLY A 175 -12.70 -1.47 -0.40
N PRO A 176 -13.24 -0.78 -1.43
CA PRO A 176 -14.22 -1.36 -2.35
C PRO A 176 -13.70 -2.60 -3.10
N VAL A 177 -12.43 -2.63 -3.51
CA VAL A 177 -11.81 -3.79 -4.17
C VAL A 177 -11.77 -4.98 -3.20
N TRP A 178 -11.29 -4.75 -1.98
CA TRP A 178 -11.24 -5.77 -0.94
C TRP A 178 -12.64 -6.26 -0.53
N ALA A 179 -13.62 -5.36 -0.49
CA ALA A 179 -15.01 -5.73 -0.23
C ALA A 179 -15.58 -6.65 -1.32
N ALA A 180 -15.36 -6.34 -2.60
CA ALA A 180 -15.80 -7.17 -3.71
C ALA A 180 -15.15 -8.56 -3.68
N MET A 181 -13.82 -8.63 -3.45
CA MET A 181 -13.14 -9.92 -3.29
C MET A 181 -13.70 -10.73 -2.12
N ARG A 182 -13.96 -10.09 -0.99
CA ARG A 182 -14.57 -10.73 0.20
C ARG A 182 -15.94 -11.32 -0.11
N GLU A 183 -16.79 -10.57 -0.81
CA GLU A 183 -18.15 -11.01 -1.16
C GLU A 183 -18.11 -12.20 -2.11
N LEU A 184 -17.26 -12.17 -3.13
CA LEU A 184 -17.05 -13.32 -4.02
C LEU A 184 -16.49 -14.53 -3.26
N ALA A 185 -15.61 -14.30 -2.28
CA ALA A 185 -15.02 -15.38 -1.50
C ALA A 185 -16.01 -16.08 -0.57
N VAL A 186 -17.14 -15.46 -0.21
CA VAL A 186 -18.25 -16.13 0.49
C VAL A 186 -18.83 -17.26 -0.37
N VAL A 187 -18.83 -17.09 -1.70
CA VAL A 187 -19.40 -18.05 -2.66
C VAL A 187 -18.36 -19.06 -3.13
N TYR A 188 -17.18 -18.60 -3.53
CA TYR A 188 -16.15 -19.42 -4.19
C TYR A 188 -15.07 -19.94 -3.23
N GLY A 189 -14.92 -19.33 -2.05
CA GLY A 189 -13.81 -19.55 -1.12
C GLY A 189 -12.59 -18.67 -1.45
N GLY A 190 -11.82 -18.29 -0.43
CA GLY A 190 -10.73 -17.31 -0.56
C GLY A 190 -9.56 -17.73 -1.46
N GLU A 191 -9.36 -19.04 -1.67
CA GLU A 191 -8.36 -19.60 -2.59
C GLU A 191 -8.83 -19.59 -4.06
N ASN A 192 -10.09 -19.24 -4.30
CA ASN A 192 -10.73 -19.23 -5.62
C ASN A 192 -11.23 -17.83 -6.00
N VAL A 193 -10.69 -16.80 -5.35
CA VAL A 193 -10.88 -15.39 -5.72
C VAL A 193 -9.51 -14.74 -5.73
N ARG A 194 -9.13 -14.13 -6.85
CA ARG A 194 -7.86 -13.40 -6.95
C ARG A 194 -8.03 -12.08 -7.65
N LEU A 195 -7.28 -11.09 -7.19
CA LEU A 195 -6.98 -9.88 -7.92
C LEU A 195 -5.78 -10.15 -8.81
N VAL A 196 -5.82 -9.75 -10.08
CA VAL A 196 -4.68 -9.70 -11.00
C VAL A 196 -4.51 -8.26 -11.45
N VAL A 197 -3.30 -7.72 -11.38
CA VAL A 197 -3.01 -6.32 -11.75
C VAL A 197 -1.81 -6.22 -12.68
N TRP A 198 -1.78 -5.14 -13.46
CA TRP A 198 -0.65 -4.71 -14.28
C TRP A 198 -0.63 -3.19 -14.41
N PHE A 199 0.46 -2.65 -14.94
CA PHE A 199 0.69 -1.22 -15.09
C PHE A 199 1.10 -0.89 -16.52
N GLY A 200 0.66 0.27 -17.03
CA GLY A 200 0.92 0.73 -18.40
C GLY A 200 0.79 2.24 -18.59
#